data_AF-A0A9P6D4H8-F1
#
_entry.id   AF-A0A9P6D4H8-F1
#
_cell.length_a   1.000
_cell.length_b   1.000
_cell.length_c   1.000
_cell.angle_alpha   90.00
_cell.angle_beta   90.00
_cell.angle_gamma   90.00
#
_symmetry.space_group_name_H-M   'P 1'
#
loop_
_entity.id
_entity.type
_entity.pdbx_description
1 polymer ?
#
loop_
_entity_poly.entity_id
_entity_poly.type
_entity_poly.pdbx_seq_one_letter_code
_entity_poly.pdbx_strand_id
1 'polypeptide(L)'
;PATIQVQSKRNTPIELFWYWQRRSKGLSVKEVILQGKSNGIFNPNNELHVQLFNWLWPPLLQAQLDEFVEYWNNHRISMQKKKFLPSGTSPRQMWIAPE
;
A
#
# COMPACT_ATOMS: atom_id res chain seq x y z
N PRO A 1 13.35 -16.81 -21.76
CA PRO A 1 11.92 -16.41 -21.82
C PRO A 1 11.69 -15.10 -21.06
N ALA A 2 11.42 -14.02 -21.81
CA ALA A 2 11.08 -12.73 -21.23
C ALA A 2 9.70 -12.82 -20.56
N THR A 3 9.59 -12.29 -19.35
CA THR A 3 8.36 -12.18 -18.52
C THR A 3 7.81 -13.46 -17.88
N ILE A 4 8.62 -14.13 -17.03
CA ILE A 4 8.05 -14.99 -15.98
C ILE A 4 7.54 -14.07 -14.87
N GLN A 5 6.22 -13.99 -14.72
CA GLN A 5 5.56 -13.34 -13.58
C GLN A 5 6.06 -13.98 -12.28
N VAL A 6 6.61 -13.16 -11.39
CA VAL A 6 7.08 -13.63 -10.09
C VAL A 6 5.84 -13.99 -9.26
N GLN A 7 5.69 -15.25 -8.90
CA GLN A 7 4.60 -15.69 -8.01
C GLN A 7 4.57 -14.80 -6.76
N SER A 8 3.37 -14.45 -6.26
CA SER A 8 3.21 -13.55 -5.10
C SER A 8 4.14 -13.89 -3.92
N LYS A 9 4.38 -15.17 -3.66
CA LYS A 9 5.27 -15.69 -2.60
C LYS A 9 6.74 -15.30 -2.74
N ARG A 10 7.15 -14.81 -3.91
CA ARG A 10 8.52 -14.37 -4.24
C ARG A 10 8.57 -12.85 -4.45
N ASN A 11 7.49 -12.12 -4.17
CA ASN A 11 7.42 -10.66 -4.26
C ASN A 11 7.95 -10.00 -2.98
N THR A 12 9.09 -10.49 -2.49
CA THR A 12 9.72 -10.08 -1.22
C THR A 12 9.95 -8.57 -1.10
N PRO A 13 10.25 -7.80 -2.17
CA PRO A 13 10.41 -6.35 -2.07
C PRO A 13 9.15 -5.61 -1.58
N ILE A 14 7.97 -5.94 -2.12
CA ILE A 14 6.72 -5.28 -1.71
C ILE A 14 6.26 -5.77 -0.33
N GLU A 15 6.50 -7.04 0.01
CA GLU A 15 6.23 -7.59 1.35
C GLU A 15 7.06 -6.89 2.43
N LEU A 16 8.36 -6.68 2.16
CA LEU A 16 9.23 -5.91 3.04
C LEU A 16 8.79 -4.45 3.11
N PHE A 17 8.34 -3.89 1.99
CA PHE A 17 7.82 -2.52 1.97
C PHE A 17 6.56 -2.38 2.84
N TRP A 18 5.64 -3.35 2.87
CA TRP A 18 4.47 -3.31 3.76
C TRP A 18 4.84 -3.24 5.24
N TYR A 19 5.96 -3.86 5.63
CA TYR A 19 6.50 -3.69 6.97
C TYR A 19 6.96 -2.25 7.21
N TRP A 20 7.74 -1.69 6.28
CA TRP A 20 8.23 -0.31 6.38
C TRP A 20 7.12 0.73 6.33
N GLN A 21 6.14 0.57 5.44
CA GLN A 21 4.97 1.45 5.30
C GLN A 21 4.16 1.52 6.59
N ARG A 22 3.94 0.38 7.25
CA ARG A 22 3.27 0.33 8.56
C ARG A 22 4.09 1.02 9.65
N ARG A 23 5.42 0.96 9.57
CA ARG A 23 6.33 1.54 10.56
C ARG A 23 6.56 3.05 10.32
N SER A 24 6.59 3.51 9.08
CA SER A 24 6.89 4.90 8.69
C SER A 24 5.66 5.81 8.75
N LYS A 25 4.47 5.32 8.36
CA LYS A 25 3.21 6.07 8.50
C LYS A 25 2.73 6.18 9.95
N GLY A 26 3.46 5.61 10.93
CA GLY A 26 3.58 6.02 12.34
C GLY A 26 2.34 5.93 13.24
N LEU A 27 1.15 6.12 12.67
CA LEU A 27 -0.15 5.91 13.25
C LEU A 27 -0.76 4.75 12.46
N SER A 28 -0.75 3.56 13.05
CA SER A 28 -1.55 2.50 12.46
C SER A 28 -3.00 2.99 12.47
N VAL A 29 -3.69 2.84 11.34
CA VAL A 29 -5.13 3.13 11.21
C VAL A 29 -5.92 2.55 12.40
N LYS A 30 -5.48 1.39 12.90
CA LYS A 30 -5.96 0.75 14.11
C LYS A 30 -5.88 1.65 15.35
N GLU A 31 -4.76 2.31 15.62
CA GLU A 31 -4.60 3.20 16.77
C GLU A 31 -5.55 4.38 16.70
N VAL A 32 -5.70 5.00 15.52
CA VAL A 32 -6.64 6.12 15.31
C VAL A 32 -8.09 5.67 15.55
N ILE A 33 -8.46 4.50 15.02
CA ILE A 33 -9.79 3.92 15.24
C ILE A 33 -10.03 3.61 16.73
N LEU A 34 -9.05 2.99 17.39
CA LEU A 34 -9.14 2.64 18.82
C LEU A 34 -9.18 3.89 19.70
N GLN A 35 -8.41 4.93 19.37
CA GLN A 35 -8.47 6.21 20.05
C GLN A 35 -9.84 6.87 19.88
N GLY A 36 -10.44 6.80 18.68
CA GLY A 36 -11.80 7.26 18.44
C GLY A 36 -12.83 6.57 19.34
N LYS A 37 -12.67 5.28 19.60
CA LYS A 37 -13.50 4.54 20.56
C LYS A 37 -13.25 5.01 22.00
N SER A 38 -12.00 5.11 22.44
CA SER A 38 -11.64 5.51 23.82
C SER A 38 -12.03 6.95 24.14
N ASN A 39 -11.99 7.85 23.16
CA ASN A 39 -12.34 9.26 23.31
C ASN A 39 -13.85 9.54 23.20
N GLY A 40 -14.67 8.50 23.02
CA GLY A 40 -16.13 8.65 22.89
C GLY A 40 -16.61 9.18 21.53
N ILE A 41 -15.72 9.30 20.54
CA ILE A 41 -16.06 9.71 19.16
C ILE A 41 -16.86 8.61 18.45
N PHE A 42 -16.53 7.34 18.73
CA PHE A 42 -17.23 6.19 18.19
C PHE A 42 -17.89 5.37 19.31
N ASN A 43 -19.22 5.22 19.23
CA ASN A 43 -19.98 4.36 20.13
C ASN A 43 -20.39 3.07 19.39
N PRO A 44 -19.84 1.90 19.75
CA PRO A 44 -20.18 0.63 19.10
C PRO A 44 -21.63 0.18 19.36
N ASN A 45 -22.28 0.71 20.39
CA ASN A 45 -23.68 0.38 20.70
C ASN A 45 -24.67 1.27 19.93
N ASN A 46 -24.18 2.26 19.18
CA ASN A 46 -25.02 3.12 18.34
C ASN A 46 -24.94 2.68 16.88
N GLU A 47 -26.06 2.21 16.34
CA GLU A 47 -26.14 1.70 14.97
C GLU A 47 -25.75 2.75 13.92
N LEU A 48 -26.12 4.03 14.12
CA LEU A 48 -25.73 5.11 13.21
C LEU A 48 -24.22 5.32 13.18
N HIS A 49 -23.54 5.21 14.33
CA HIS A 49 -22.08 5.34 14.36
C HIS A 49 -21.43 4.18 13.60
N VAL A 50 -21.94 2.96 13.75
CA VAL A 50 -21.45 1.78 13.03
C VAL A 50 -21.65 1.92 11.52
N GLN A 51 -22.85 2.32 11.09
CA GLN A 51 -23.15 2.52 9.67
C GLN A 51 -22.29 3.64 9.06
N LEU A 52 -22.17 4.78 9.73
CA LEU A 52 -21.33 5.89 9.27
C LEU A 52 -19.85 5.48 9.20
N PHE A 53 -19.36 4.75 10.20
CA PHE A 53 -17.99 4.23 10.20
C PHE A 53 -17.74 3.32 8.99
N ASN A 54 -18.64 2.36 8.74
CA ASN A 54 -18.52 1.44 7.62
C ASN A 54 -18.72 2.11 6.26
N TRP A 55 -19.42 3.24 6.20
CA TRP A 55 -19.57 4.02 4.97
C TRP A 55 -18.34 4.89 4.69
N LEU A 56 -17.77 5.52 5.73
CA LEU A 56 -16.71 6.52 5.59
C LEU A 56 -15.30 5.91 5.52
N TRP A 57 -14.99 4.93 6.37
CA TRP A 57 -13.63 4.41 6.50
C TRP A 57 -13.13 3.62 5.28
N PRO A 58 -13.93 2.71 4.68
CA PRO A 58 -13.47 1.96 3.51
C PRO A 58 -13.03 2.85 2.33
N PRO A 59 -13.80 3.85 1.85
CA PRO A 59 -13.36 4.67 0.72
C PRO A 59 -12.15 5.56 1.07
N LEU A 60 -12.04 6.05 2.30
CA LEU A 60 -10.86 6.81 2.75
C LEU A 60 -9.59 5.97 2.74
N LEU A 61 -9.67 4.74 3.25
CA LEU A 61 -8.55 3.81 3.24
C LEU A 61 -8.19 3.39 1.82
N GLN A 62 -9.19 3.13 0.98
CA GLN A 62 -8.98 2.78 -0.42
C GLN A 62 -8.24 3.91 -1.15
N ALA A 63 -8.67 5.17 -1.02
CA ALA A 63 -8.01 6.31 -1.67
C ALA A 63 -6.53 6.43 -1.27
N GLN A 64 -6.20 6.19 0.00
CA GLN A 64 -4.82 6.18 0.48
C GLN A 64 -3.99 5.00 -0.05
N LEU A 65 -4.63 3.85 -0.29
CA LEU A 65 -3.99 2.70 -0.93
C LEU A 65 -3.79 2.93 -2.42
N ASP A 66 -4.75 3.56 -3.10
CA ASP A 66 -4.65 3.89 -4.53
C ASP A 66 -3.51 4.89 -4.78
N GLU A 67 -3.39 5.92 -3.95
CA GLU A 67 -2.26 6.85 -3.98
C GLU A 67 -0.92 6.11 -3.80
N PHE A 68 -0.88 5.15 -2.88
CA PHE A 68 0.30 4.31 -2.68
C PHE A 68 0.62 3.45 -3.91
N VAL A 69 -0.38 2.83 -4.53
CA VAL A 69 -0.23 2.01 -5.73
C VAL A 69 0.32 2.85 -6.88
N GLU A 70 -0.19 4.06 -7.07
CA GLU A 70 0.34 4.99 -8.08
C GLU A 70 1.78 5.39 -7.78
N TYR A 71 2.10 5.76 -6.54
CA TYR A 71 3.48 6.06 -6.15
C TYR A 71 4.41 4.87 -6.40
N TRP A 72 4.03 3.68 -5.93
CA TRP A 72 4.87 2.49 -6.00
C TRP A 72 5.02 1.96 -7.43
N ASN A 73 3.99 2.04 -8.27
CA ASN A 73 4.13 1.55 -9.64
C ASN A 73 4.91 2.51 -10.53
N ASN A 74 4.93 3.81 -10.21
CA ASN A 74 5.62 4.82 -10.99
C ASN A 74 7.01 5.19 -10.44
N HIS A 75 7.39 4.77 -9.22
CA HIS A 75 8.70 5.10 -8.68
C HIS A 75 9.82 4.55 -9.56
N ARG A 76 10.87 5.35 -9.73
CA ARG A 76 12.04 4.97 -10.52
C ARG A 76 12.95 4.09 -9.67
N ILE A 77 13.19 2.86 -10.12
CA ILE A 77 14.14 1.96 -9.47
C ILE A 77 15.55 2.44 -9.77
N SER A 78 16.40 2.51 -8.75
CA SER A 78 17.80 2.91 -8.90
C SER A 78 18.55 2.03 -9.91
N MET A 79 19.37 2.64 -10.76
CA MET A 79 20.12 1.94 -11.79
C MET A 79 21.25 1.11 -11.17
N GLN A 80 21.33 -0.17 -11.50
CA GLN A 80 22.35 -1.07 -10.97
C GLN A 80 23.14 -1.71 -12.11
N LYS A 81 24.30 -1.09 -12.45
CA LYS A 81 25.17 -1.49 -13.57
C LYS A 81 25.63 -2.96 -13.58
N LYS A 82 25.65 -3.60 -12.40
CA LYS A 82 26.10 -5.00 -12.24
C LYS A 82 24.96 -6.03 -12.33
N LYS A 83 23.71 -5.61 -12.44
CA LYS A 83 22.56 -6.52 -12.55
C LYS A 83 22.14 -6.66 -14.01
N PHE A 84 21.85 -7.90 -14.41
CA PHE A 84 21.31 -8.23 -15.74
C PHE A 84 19.83 -7.82 -15.88
N LEU A 85 19.12 -7.67 -14.76
CA LEU A 85 17.71 -7.29 -14.77
C LEU A 85 17.52 -5.80 -15.12
N PRO A 86 16.39 -5.43 -15.74
CA PRO A 86 16.05 -4.04 -16.02
C PRO A 86 16.18 -3.18 -14.76
N SER A 87 16.93 -2.09 -14.84
CA SER A 87 17.14 -1.15 -13.74
C SER A 87 17.16 0.29 -14.28
N GLY A 88 16.85 1.28 -13.44
CA GLY A 88 16.76 2.68 -13.90
C GLY A 88 15.40 3.09 -14.50
N THR A 89 14.43 2.18 -14.54
CA THR A 89 13.06 2.39 -15.03
C THR A 89 12.01 2.08 -13.94
N SER A 90 10.74 2.43 -14.15
CA SER A 90 9.66 2.19 -13.18
C SER A 90 9.03 0.80 -13.36
N PRO A 91 8.43 0.21 -12.30
CA PRO A 91 7.67 -1.04 -12.42
C PRO A 91 6.59 -0.99 -13.51
N ARG A 92 5.86 0.12 -13.62
CA ARG A 92 4.85 0.33 -14.67
C ARG A 92 5.47 0.31 -16.06
N GLN A 93 6.63 0.92 -16.27
CA GLN A 93 7.30 0.90 -17.57
C GLN A 93 7.78 -0.50 -17.94
N MET A 94 8.34 -1.26 -16.99
CA MET A 94 8.72 -2.66 -17.20
C MET A 94 7.51 -3.54 -17.56
N TRP A 95 6.32 -3.18 -17.07
CA TRP A 95 5.08 -3.89 -17.37
C TRP A 95 4.53 -3.56 -18.76
N ILE A 96 4.50 -2.28 -19.14
CA ILE A 96 3.91 -1.81 -20.40
C ILE A 96 4.80 -2.15 -21.60
N ALA A 97 6.12 -2.00 -21.45
CA ALA A 97 7.09 -2.22 -22.51
C ALA A 97 8.28 -3.02 -21.96
N PRO A 98 8.14 -4.35 -21.84
CA PRO A 98 9.25 -5.21 -21.50
C PRO A 98 10.22 -5.26 -22.69
N GLU A 99 11.45 -4.76 -22.51
CA GLU A 99 12.56 -4.95 -23.48
C GLU A 99 13.15 -6.36 -23.44
#